data_AF-A0A4R9AV87-F1
#
_entry.id   AF-A0A4R9AV87-F1
#
_cell.length_a   1.000
_cell.length_b   1.000
_cell.length_c   1.000
_cell.angle_alpha   90.00
_cell.angle_beta   90.00
_cell.angle_gamma   90.00
#
_symmetry.space_group_name_H-M   'P 1'
#
loop_
_entity.id
_entity.type
_entity.pdbx_description
1 polymer ?
#
loop_
_entity_poly.entity_id
_entity_poly.type
_entity_poly.pdbx_seq_one_letter_code
_entity_poly.pdbx_strand_id
1 'polypeptide(L)'
;MTHAHPLHADLEVSCLCCLAVQPFHFTSTSDQVVCTLCLHHIGAEKSERRDLEHVRLWAARWGASETAHEEYIAETDALLVARDQDLTILRDQVAELGALVAGQFSAGIEGVRQLLQNDLVRRAERNTELARRQIDWAMAGLWRIAALHHDGPAAKCSCGRTAGTCAESAAIDSLRQGLGDWEKKNVLLLQDGRRHGLPAEHPAVLAQRIR
;
A
#
# COMPACT_ATOMS: atom_id res chain seq x y z
N MET A 1 32.86 9.35 -70.51
CA MET A 1 32.83 9.84 -69.11
C MET A 1 33.59 8.85 -68.27
N THR A 2 34.45 9.31 -67.36
CA THR A 2 35.16 8.44 -66.41
C THR A 2 34.43 8.43 -65.07
N HIS A 3 34.27 7.27 -64.45
CA HIS A 3 33.66 7.15 -63.12
C HIS A 3 34.71 7.08 -62.01
N ALA A 4 34.30 7.38 -60.78
CA ALA A 4 35.15 7.33 -59.59
C ALA A 4 35.00 6.04 -58.76
N HIS A 5 34.24 5.05 -59.25
CA HIS A 5 34.05 3.78 -58.54
C HIS A 5 35.35 2.95 -58.45
N PRO A 6 35.56 2.22 -57.34
CA PRO A 6 36.66 1.26 -57.19
C PRO A 6 36.74 0.26 -58.35
N LEU A 7 37.95 -0.08 -58.78
CA LEU A 7 38.21 -1.08 -59.81
C LEU A 7 38.44 -2.46 -59.18
N HIS A 8 38.12 -3.52 -59.92
CA HIS A 8 38.30 -4.93 -59.56
C HIS A 8 37.61 -5.33 -58.25
N ALA A 9 36.47 -4.70 -57.94
CA ALA A 9 35.63 -4.98 -56.80
C ALA A 9 34.16 -5.05 -57.22
N ASP A 10 33.40 -5.95 -56.60
CA ASP A 10 31.96 -6.03 -56.78
C ASP A 10 31.27 -4.94 -55.96
N LEU A 11 30.41 -4.15 -56.62
CA LEU A 11 29.78 -2.96 -56.04
C LEU A 11 28.30 -2.92 -56.38
N GLU A 12 27.48 -2.46 -55.44
CA GLU A 12 26.09 -2.08 -55.69
C GLU A 12 26.05 -0.59 -56.05
N VAL A 13 25.76 -0.27 -57.32
CA VAL A 13 25.76 1.11 -57.83
C VAL A 13 24.50 1.39 -58.63
N SER A 14 23.97 2.61 -58.54
CA SER A 14 22.86 3.06 -59.39
C SER A 14 23.31 3.22 -60.84
N CYS A 15 22.67 2.51 -61.75
CA CYS A 15 22.83 2.70 -63.20
C CYS A 15 22.55 4.16 -63.59
N LEU A 16 23.43 4.82 -64.33
CA LEU A 16 23.24 6.22 -64.75
C LEU A 16 22.03 6.40 -65.69
N CYS A 17 21.57 5.34 -66.34
CA CYS A 17 20.49 5.40 -67.31
C CYS A 17 19.11 5.26 -66.65
N CYS A 18 18.93 4.28 -65.76
CA CYS A 18 17.63 3.97 -65.14
C CYS A 18 17.61 4.16 -63.62
N LEU A 19 18.73 4.58 -63.01
CA LEU A 19 18.93 4.79 -61.57
C LEU A 19 18.70 3.55 -60.68
N ALA A 20 18.41 2.40 -61.27
CA ALA A 20 18.31 1.14 -60.55
C ALA A 20 19.67 0.77 -59.95
N VAL A 21 19.69 0.49 -58.64
CA VAL A 21 20.84 -0.12 -57.97
C VAL A 21 21.01 -1.54 -58.49
N GLN A 22 22.20 -1.86 -58.98
CA GLN A 22 22.55 -3.16 -59.56
C GLN A 22 24.01 -3.49 -59.22
N PRO A 23 24.39 -4.77 -59.28
CA PRO A 23 25.78 -5.17 -59.14
C PRO A 23 26.61 -4.74 -60.37
N PHE A 24 27.78 -4.16 -60.13
CA PHE A 24 28.79 -3.79 -61.12
C PHE A 24 30.17 -4.29 -60.71
N HIS A 25 30.98 -4.63 -61.71
CA HIS A 25 32.40 -4.95 -61.56
C HIS A 25 33.20 -4.18 -62.61
N PHE A 26 33.86 -3.09 -62.21
CA PHE A 26 34.61 -2.22 -63.12
C PHE A 26 36.06 -2.67 -63.24
N THR A 27 36.56 -2.78 -64.46
CA THR A 27 37.96 -3.12 -64.78
C THR A 27 38.76 -1.92 -65.27
N SER A 28 38.08 -0.86 -65.70
CA SER A 28 38.67 0.41 -66.13
C SER A 28 37.83 1.58 -65.64
N THR A 29 38.47 2.74 -65.42
CA THR A 29 37.76 4.00 -65.11
C THR A 29 36.92 4.51 -66.29
N SER A 30 37.12 3.96 -67.49
CA SER A 30 36.34 4.25 -68.68
C SER A 30 35.13 3.33 -68.88
N ASP A 31 34.93 2.34 -68.01
CA ASP A 31 33.78 1.44 -68.10
C ASP A 31 32.47 2.22 -67.95
N GLN A 32 31.41 1.77 -68.62
CA GLN A 32 30.14 2.47 -68.56
C GLN A 32 29.37 2.09 -67.30
N VAL A 33 28.90 3.08 -66.55
CA VAL A 33 28.01 2.88 -65.38
C VAL A 33 26.56 2.74 -65.86
N VAL A 34 26.33 1.78 -66.76
CA VAL A 34 25.02 1.48 -67.35
C VAL A 34 24.80 -0.02 -67.26
N CYS A 35 23.65 -0.44 -66.71
CA CYS A 35 23.37 -1.86 -66.53
C CYS A 35 23.19 -2.58 -67.88
N THR A 36 23.29 -3.91 -67.86
CA THR A 36 23.11 -4.78 -69.03
C THR A 36 21.79 -4.57 -69.77
N LEU A 37 20.72 -4.22 -69.03
CA LEU A 37 19.39 -3.89 -69.56
C LEU A 37 19.29 -2.51 -70.22
N CYS A 38 20.29 -1.65 -70.03
CA CYS A 38 20.30 -0.30 -70.61
C CYS A 38 21.41 -0.13 -71.66
N LEU A 39 22.40 -1.03 -71.69
CA LEU A 39 23.49 -1.03 -72.67
C LEU A 39 22.98 -1.03 -74.12
N HIS A 40 21.88 -1.72 -74.42
CA HIS A 40 21.30 -1.77 -75.77
C HIS A 40 20.61 -0.46 -76.21
N HIS A 41 20.38 0.47 -75.29
CA HIS A 41 19.77 1.79 -75.54
C HIS A 41 20.78 2.88 -75.91
N ILE A 42 22.07 2.56 -75.93
CA ILE A 42 23.12 3.52 -76.22
C ILE A 42 23.26 3.69 -77.74
N GLY A 43 23.02 4.90 -78.24
CA GLY A 43 23.09 5.28 -79.66
C GLY A 43 22.10 6.39 -80.02
N ALA A 44 22.37 7.12 -81.12
CA ALA A 44 21.62 8.32 -81.50
C ALA A 44 20.16 8.06 -81.93
N GLU A 45 19.82 6.84 -82.36
CA GLU A 45 18.50 6.50 -82.93
C GLU A 45 17.64 5.61 -82.03
N LYS A 46 17.90 5.57 -80.72
CA LYS A 46 17.23 4.60 -79.80
C LYS A 46 16.52 5.23 -78.60
N SER A 47 16.38 6.56 -78.56
CA SER A 47 15.79 7.29 -77.43
C SER A 47 14.32 6.93 -77.19
N GLU A 48 13.48 6.89 -78.24
CA GLU A 48 12.05 6.60 -78.10
C GLU A 48 11.79 5.19 -77.56
N ARG A 49 12.54 4.20 -78.05
CA ARG A 49 12.44 2.81 -77.56
C ARG A 49 12.89 2.69 -76.12
N ARG A 50 14.00 3.33 -75.75
CA ARG A 50 14.50 3.39 -74.37
C ARG A 50 13.44 3.96 -73.44
N ASP A 51 12.83 5.08 -73.82
CA ASP A 51 11.88 5.79 -72.97
C ASP A 51 10.61 4.94 -72.76
N LEU A 52 10.12 4.26 -73.80
CA LEU A 52 9.00 3.31 -73.69
C LEU A 52 9.33 2.11 -72.79
N GLU A 53 10.52 1.52 -72.92
CA GLU A 53 10.95 0.40 -72.09
C GLU A 53 11.13 0.82 -70.62
N HIS A 54 11.65 2.02 -70.38
CA HIS A 54 11.78 2.60 -69.04
C HIS A 54 10.41 2.87 -68.41
N VAL A 55 9.47 3.50 -69.12
CA VAL A 55 8.11 3.75 -68.59
C VAL A 55 7.47 2.44 -68.13
N ARG A 56 7.60 1.36 -68.91
CA ARG A 56 7.09 0.03 -68.52
C ARG A 56 7.79 -0.52 -67.28
N LEU A 57 9.12 -0.41 -67.21
CA LEU A 57 9.90 -0.85 -66.06
C LEU A 57 9.52 -0.09 -64.78
N TRP A 58 9.41 1.23 -64.87
CA TRP A 58 9.03 2.09 -63.74
C TRP A 58 7.60 1.81 -63.29
N ALA A 59 6.65 1.64 -64.21
CA ALA A 59 5.29 1.25 -63.87
C ALA A 59 5.23 -0.11 -63.16
N ALA A 60 6.01 -1.09 -63.62
CA ALA A 60 6.08 -2.41 -62.98
C ALA A 60 6.71 -2.32 -61.57
N ARG A 61 7.78 -1.55 -61.39
CA ARG A 61 8.41 -1.33 -60.09
C ARG A 61 7.50 -0.57 -59.13
N TRP A 62 6.80 0.43 -59.64
CA TRP A 62 5.83 1.19 -58.86
C TRP A 62 4.70 0.28 -58.36
N GLY A 63 4.09 -0.50 -59.25
CA GLY A 63 3.06 -1.47 -58.87
C GLY A 63 3.56 -2.48 -57.84
N ALA A 64 4.77 -3.02 -58.01
CA ALA A 64 5.36 -3.92 -57.02
C ALA A 64 5.62 -3.23 -55.66
N SER A 65 6.03 -1.95 -55.67
CA SER A 65 6.22 -1.16 -54.46
C SER A 65 4.90 -0.83 -53.77
N GLU A 66 3.83 -0.55 -54.52
CA GLU A 66 2.49 -0.33 -53.97
C GLU A 66 1.97 -1.60 -53.30
N THR A 67 2.05 -2.75 -53.97
CA THR A 67 1.63 -4.03 -53.38
C THR A 67 2.41 -4.36 -52.12
N ALA A 68 3.74 -4.22 -52.13
CA ALA A 68 4.57 -4.46 -50.94
C ALA A 68 4.24 -3.48 -49.81
N HIS A 69 3.90 -2.22 -50.13
CA HIS A 69 3.51 -1.23 -49.14
C HIS A 69 2.13 -1.54 -48.54
N GLU A 70 1.16 -1.95 -49.35
CA GLU A 70 -0.16 -2.39 -48.91
C GLU A 70 -0.06 -3.61 -47.99
N GLU A 71 0.76 -4.60 -48.34
CA GLU A 71 1.03 -5.77 -47.50
C GLU A 71 1.67 -5.38 -46.16
N TYR A 72 2.65 -4.48 -46.18
CA TYR A 72 3.30 -3.97 -44.97
C TYR A 72 2.32 -3.23 -44.05
N ILE A 73 1.43 -2.39 -44.62
CA ILE A 73 0.39 -1.69 -43.84
C ILE A 73 -0.56 -2.71 -43.22
N ALA A 74 -1.04 -3.68 -44.00
CA ALA A 74 -1.97 -4.70 -43.52
C ALA A 74 -1.36 -5.54 -42.38
N GLU A 75 -0.09 -5.92 -42.50
CA GLU A 75 0.63 -6.64 -41.44
C GLU A 75 0.79 -5.78 -40.18
N THR A 76 1.17 -4.51 -40.35
CA THR A 76 1.34 -3.58 -39.24
C THR A 76 0.03 -3.32 -38.50
N ASP A 77 -1.07 -3.12 -39.22
CA ASP A 77 -2.40 -2.92 -38.64
C ASP A 77 -2.86 -4.16 -37.88
N ALA A 78 -2.64 -5.36 -38.42
CA ALA A 78 -2.96 -6.61 -37.73
C ALA A 78 -2.16 -6.75 -36.42
N LEU A 79 -0.87 -6.39 -36.43
CA LEU A 79 -0.04 -6.39 -35.22
C LEU A 79 -0.51 -5.38 -34.18
N LEU A 80 -0.90 -4.17 -34.60
CA LEU A 80 -1.43 -3.15 -33.69
C LEU A 80 -2.72 -3.60 -33.03
N VAL A 81 -3.66 -4.16 -33.80
CA VAL A 81 -4.92 -4.71 -33.26
C VAL A 81 -4.64 -5.83 -32.25
N ALA A 82 -3.71 -6.74 -32.54
CA ALA A 82 -3.34 -7.80 -31.60
C ALA A 82 -2.74 -7.23 -30.30
N ARG A 83 -1.89 -6.19 -30.41
CA ARG A 83 -1.31 -5.52 -29.23
C ARG A 83 -2.33 -4.77 -28.39
N ASP A 84 -3.30 -4.13 -29.01
CA ASP A 84 -4.39 -3.46 -28.29
C ASP A 84 -5.28 -4.46 -27.54
N GLN A 85 -5.49 -5.64 -28.10
CA GLN A 85 -6.19 -6.74 -27.41
C GLN A 85 -5.38 -7.22 -26.19
N ASP A 86 -4.08 -7.49 -26.36
CA ASP A 86 -3.19 -7.90 -25.26
C ASP A 86 -3.19 -6.85 -24.13
N LEU A 87 -3.10 -5.56 -24.48
CA LEU A 87 -3.12 -4.46 -23.51
C LEU A 87 -4.45 -4.36 -22.76
N THR A 88 -5.56 -4.61 -23.44
CA THR A 88 -6.89 -4.62 -22.81
C THR A 88 -6.99 -5.75 -21.80
N ILE A 89 -6.58 -6.97 -22.19
CA ILE A 89 -6.55 -8.13 -21.29
C ILE A 89 -5.68 -7.87 -20.06
N LEU A 90 -4.48 -7.31 -20.24
CA LEU A 90 -3.58 -6.98 -19.13
C LEU A 90 -4.18 -5.92 -18.20
N ARG A 91 -4.84 -4.89 -18.74
CA ARG A 91 -5.52 -3.87 -17.94
C ARG A 91 -6.65 -4.47 -17.10
N ASP A 92 -7.42 -5.37 -17.69
CA ASP A 92 -8.51 -6.06 -16.99
C ASP A 92 -7.97 -6.96 -15.87
N GLN A 93 -6.88 -7.70 -16.11
CA GLN A 93 -6.22 -8.51 -15.08
C GLN A 93 -5.66 -7.64 -13.94
N VAL A 94 -5.04 -6.50 -14.26
CA VAL A 94 -4.55 -5.56 -13.24
C VAL A 94 -5.71 -4.99 -12.43
N ALA A 95 -6.83 -4.65 -13.07
CA ALA A 95 -8.03 -4.17 -12.38
C ALA A 95 -8.63 -5.25 -11.47
N GLU A 96 -8.70 -6.50 -11.92
CA GLU A 96 -9.19 -7.64 -11.14
C GLU A 96 -8.30 -7.90 -9.90
N LEU A 97 -6.99 -7.99 -10.10
CA LEU A 97 -6.02 -8.15 -9.01
C LEU A 97 -6.09 -6.97 -8.03
N GLY A 98 -6.21 -5.75 -8.55
CA GLY A 98 -6.40 -4.55 -7.74
C GLY A 98 -7.65 -4.62 -6.87
N ALA A 99 -8.77 -5.07 -7.43
CA ALA A 99 -10.03 -5.26 -6.70
C ALA A 99 -9.92 -6.36 -5.64
N LEU A 100 -9.29 -7.49 -5.94
CA LEU A 100 -9.06 -8.58 -5.00
C LEU A 100 -8.21 -8.12 -3.80
N VAL A 101 -7.10 -7.42 -4.07
CA VAL A 101 -6.22 -6.86 -3.03
C VAL A 101 -6.99 -5.84 -2.19
N ALA A 102 -7.65 -4.86 -2.81
CA ALA A 102 -8.43 -3.86 -2.09
C ALA A 102 -9.54 -4.50 -1.21
N GLY A 103 -10.22 -5.53 -1.72
CA GLY A 103 -11.22 -6.30 -0.98
C GLY A 103 -10.63 -7.05 0.22
N GLN A 104 -9.48 -7.69 0.07
CA GLN A 104 -8.83 -8.44 1.15
C GLN A 104 -8.28 -7.53 2.26
N PHE A 105 -7.69 -6.39 1.91
CA PHE A 105 -7.12 -5.47 2.91
C PHE A 105 -8.17 -4.61 3.60
N SER A 106 -9.26 -4.22 2.92
CA SER A 106 -10.36 -3.48 3.55
C SER A 106 -11.14 -4.30 4.58
N ALA A 107 -11.36 -5.59 4.32
CA ALA A 107 -12.05 -6.49 5.27
C ALA A 107 -11.19 -6.85 6.50
N GLY A 108 -9.87 -6.96 6.34
CA GLY A 108 -8.96 -7.37 7.43
C GLY A 108 -8.60 -6.26 8.42
N ILE A 109 -8.44 -5.01 7.94
CA ILE A 109 -7.92 -3.92 8.79
C ILE A 109 -8.95 -3.41 9.80
N GLU A 110 -10.22 -3.33 9.41
CA GLU A 110 -11.26 -2.79 10.30
C GLU A 110 -11.60 -3.77 11.43
N GLY A 111 -11.71 -5.06 11.13
CA GLY A 111 -11.93 -6.11 12.14
C GLY A 111 -10.78 -6.20 13.14
N VAL A 112 -9.53 -6.15 12.67
CA VAL A 112 -8.34 -6.16 13.55
C VAL A 112 -8.24 -4.89 14.39
N ARG A 113 -8.54 -3.71 13.82
CA ARG A 113 -8.56 -2.45 14.57
C ARG A 113 -9.58 -2.46 15.70
N GLN A 114 -10.81 -2.92 15.45
CA GLN A 114 -11.85 -3.03 16.48
C GLN A 114 -11.48 -4.03 17.58
N LEU A 115 -10.88 -5.16 17.21
CA LEU A 115 -10.40 -6.15 18.19
C LEU A 115 -9.29 -5.56 19.08
N LEU A 116 -8.31 -4.87 18.49
CA LEU A 116 -7.23 -4.22 19.24
C LEU A 116 -7.74 -3.10 20.15
N GLN A 117 -8.68 -2.28 19.68
CA GLN A 117 -9.32 -1.24 20.49
C GLN A 117 -10.07 -1.85 21.67
N ASN A 118 -10.85 -2.92 21.45
CA ASN A 118 -11.56 -3.62 22.52
C ASN A 118 -10.61 -4.24 23.55
N ASP A 119 -9.49 -4.82 23.12
CA ASP A 119 -8.51 -5.42 24.03
C ASP A 119 -7.79 -4.36 24.88
N LEU A 120 -7.45 -3.21 24.29
CA LEU A 120 -6.86 -2.09 25.04
C LEU A 120 -7.83 -1.55 26.09
N VAL A 121 -9.11 -1.36 25.72
CA VAL A 121 -10.16 -0.92 26.66
C VAL A 121 -10.32 -1.96 27.79
N ARG A 122 -10.45 -3.25 27.47
CA ARG A 122 -10.58 -4.32 28.47
C ARG A 122 -9.38 -4.39 29.43
N ARG A 123 -8.16 -4.19 28.93
CA ARG A 123 -6.96 -4.13 29.79
C ARG A 123 -6.97 -2.90 30.70
N ALA A 124 -7.34 -1.73 30.18
CA ALA A 124 -7.43 -0.50 30.96
C ALA A 124 -8.49 -0.58 32.06
N GLU A 125 -9.66 -1.15 31.75
CA GLU A 125 -10.74 -1.40 32.70
C GLU A 125 -10.29 -2.37 33.80
N ARG A 126 -9.64 -3.47 33.43
CA ARG A 126 -9.12 -4.45 34.40
C ARG A 126 -8.08 -3.83 35.34
N ASN A 127 -7.15 -3.04 34.80
CA ASN A 127 -6.13 -2.38 35.62
C ASN A 127 -6.76 -1.37 36.58
N THR A 128 -7.77 -0.63 36.12
CA THR A 128 -8.52 0.33 36.95
C THR A 128 -9.29 -0.39 38.05
N GLU A 129 -9.95 -1.50 37.73
CA GLU A 129 -10.65 -2.32 38.72
C GLU A 129 -9.68 -2.87 39.76
N LEU A 130 -8.54 -3.43 39.36
CA LEU A 130 -7.52 -3.93 40.29
C LEU A 130 -6.97 -2.83 41.21
N ALA A 131 -6.67 -1.65 40.66
CA ALA A 131 -6.23 -0.50 41.45
C ALA A 131 -7.30 -0.07 42.47
N ARG A 132 -8.58 -0.06 42.07
CA ARG A 132 -9.69 0.21 43.00
C ARG A 132 -9.77 -0.82 44.12
N ARG A 133 -9.58 -2.12 43.82
CA ARG A 133 -9.56 -3.17 44.87
C ARG A 133 -8.41 -2.98 45.85
N GLN A 134 -7.24 -2.57 45.37
CA GLN A 134 -6.09 -2.31 46.22
C GLN A 134 -6.32 -1.11 47.14
N ILE A 135 -6.92 -0.04 46.61
CA ILE A 135 -7.33 1.13 47.41
C ILE A 135 -8.37 0.71 48.46
N ASP A 136 -9.41 -0.03 48.07
CA ASP A 136 -10.43 -0.53 49.00
C ASP A 136 -9.80 -1.36 50.13
N TRP A 137 -8.86 -2.23 49.81
CA TRP A 137 -8.14 -3.04 50.80
C TRP A 137 -7.33 -2.18 51.78
N ALA A 138 -6.60 -1.18 51.27
CA ALA A 138 -5.82 -0.27 52.11
C ALA A 138 -6.71 0.59 53.02
N MET A 139 -7.80 1.14 52.48
CA MET A 139 -8.76 1.96 53.22
C MET A 139 -9.51 1.14 54.28
N ALA A 140 -9.86 -0.12 53.97
CA ALA A 140 -10.38 -1.07 54.95
C ALA A 140 -9.40 -1.32 56.11
N GLY A 141 -8.10 -1.41 55.82
CA GLY A 141 -7.05 -1.51 56.83
C GLY A 141 -6.96 -0.26 57.72
N LEU A 142 -6.97 0.92 57.11
CA LEU A 142 -6.98 2.20 57.83
C LEU A 142 -8.22 2.36 58.70
N TRP A 143 -9.39 1.95 58.20
CA TRP A 143 -10.63 1.94 58.95
C TRP A 143 -10.52 1.06 60.21
N ARG A 144 -9.93 -0.13 60.11
CA ARG A 144 -9.73 -1.00 61.29
C ARG A 144 -8.86 -0.34 62.34
N ILE A 145 -7.78 0.33 61.93
CA ILE A 145 -6.89 1.06 62.84
C ILE A 145 -7.63 2.22 63.50
N ALA A 146 -8.42 2.97 62.73
CA ALA A 146 -9.27 4.03 63.24
C ALA A 146 -10.29 3.49 64.26
N ALA A 147 -10.95 2.37 63.95
CA ALA A 147 -11.96 1.74 64.80
C ALA A 147 -11.43 1.22 66.14
N LEU A 148 -10.12 0.98 66.29
CA LEU A 148 -9.48 0.68 67.59
C LEU A 148 -9.53 1.87 68.57
N HIS A 149 -9.85 3.06 68.05
CA HIS A 149 -10.08 4.28 68.80
C HIS A 149 -11.59 4.52 68.77
N HIS A 150 -12.33 4.04 69.78
CA HIS A 150 -13.78 4.23 69.83
C HIS A 150 -14.15 5.71 69.68
N ASP A 151 -15.23 6.00 68.93
CA ASP A 151 -15.73 7.36 68.67
C ASP A 151 -16.29 8.03 69.93
N GLY A 152 -15.39 8.46 70.82
CA GLY A 152 -15.74 9.23 71.99
C GLY A 152 -14.59 10.14 72.43
N PRO A 153 -14.84 11.40 72.80
CA PRO A 153 -13.78 12.33 73.25
C PRO A 153 -13.07 11.86 74.53
N ALA A 154 -13.63 10.88 75.25
CA ALA A 154 -13.03 10.22 76.41
C ALA A 154 -12.62 8.75 76.15
N ALA A 155 -12.76 8.27 74.91
CA ALA A 155 -12.41 6.91 74.56
C ALA A 155 -10.88 6.75 74.52
N LYS A 156 -10.39 5.81 75.32
CA LYS A 156 -9.01 5.35 75.26
C LYS A 156 -8.91 4.31 74.15
N CYS A 157 -7.87 4.40 73.34
CA CYS A 157 -7.49 3.32 72.44
C CYS A 157 -7.22 2.04 73.24
N SER A 158 -7.20 0.89 72.57
CA SER A 158 -6.69 -0.37 73.16
C SER A 158 -5.31 -0.24 73.83
N CYS A 159 -4.49 0.75 73.43
CA CYS A 159 -3.21 1.08 74.06
C CYS A 159 -3.32 1.98 75.31
N GLY A 160 -4.53 2.34 75.75
CA GLY A 160 -4.81 3.13 76.96
C GLY A 160 -4.67 4.66 76.79
N ARG A 161 -4.27 5.15 75.60
CA ARG A 161 -4.06 6.57 75.30
C ARG A 161 -5.25 7.19 74.56
N THR A 162 -5.42 8.50 74.68
CA THR A 162 -6.42 9.25 73.90
C THR A 162 -5.94 9.44 72.46
N ALA A 163 -6.86 9.68 71.52
CA ALA A 163 -6.53 9.85 70.10
C ALA A 163 -5.43 10.91 69.85
N GLY A 164 -5.42 12.01 70.61
CA GLY A 164 -4.39 13.06 70.49
C GLY A 164 -3.00 12.69 71.02
N THR A 165 -2.85 11.59 71.76
CA THR A 165 -1.58 11.13 72.34
C THR A 165 -1.16 9.73 71.86
N CYS A 166 -1.91 9.17 70.91
CA CYS A 166 -1.70 7.85 70.33
C CYS A 166 -0.91 7.96 69.02
N ALA A 167 0.19 7.24 68.89
CA ALA A 167 1.05 7.30 67.71
C ALA A 167 0.35 6.73 66.47
N GLU A 168 -0.47 5.69 66.65
CA GLU A 168 -1.27 5.07 65.60
C GLU A 168 -2.36 6.01 65.08
N SER A 169 -3.01 6.77 65.96
CA SER A 169 -4.00 7.79 65.55
C SER A 169 -3.33 8.98 64.85
N ALA A 170 -2.17 9.43 65.34
CA ALA A 170 -1.42 10.51 64.70
C ALA A 170 -0.93 10.11 63.29
N ALA A 171 -0.54 8.85 63.09
CA ALA A 171 -0.05 8.35 61.80
C ALA A 171 -1.12 8.33 60.70
N ILE A 172 -2.41 8.21 61.05
CA ILE A 172 -3.52 8.16 60.09
C ILE A 172 -4.32 9.46 60.01
N ASP A 173 -3.96 10.49 60.80
CA ASP A 173 -4.79 11.68 60.96
C ASP A 173 -4.93 12.48 59.65
N SER A 174 -3.85 12.56 58.86
CA SER A 174 -3.85 13.19 57.53
C SER A 174 -4.77 12.48 56.52
N LEU A 175 -5.14 11.23 56.78
CA LEU A 175 -6.01 10.42 55.93
C LEU A 175 -7.46 10.38 56.42
N ARG A 176 -7.77 10.99 57.57
CA ARG A 176 -9.08 10.89 58.23
C ARG A 176 -10.23 11.40 57.36
N GLN A 177 -10.03 12.52 56.65
CA GLN A 177 -11.04 13.04 55.72
C GLN A 177 -11.28 12.08 54.56
N GLY A 178 -10.21 11.61 53.90
CA GLY A 178 -10.31 10.66 52.81
C GLY A 178 -10.92 9.31 53.23
N LEU A 179 -10.68 8.89 54.46
CA LEU A 179 -11.29 7.71 55.07
C LEU A 179 -12.80 7.88 55.27
N GLY A 180 -13.23 9.02 55.82
CA GLY A 180 -14.65 9.32 55.99
C GLY A 180 -15.41 9.41 54.66
N ASP A 181 -14.81 10.00 53.64
CA ASP A 181 -15.42 10.11 52.30
C ASP A 181 -15.50 8.74 51.60
N TRP A 182 -14.45 7.92 51.72
CA TRP A 182 -14.45 6.54 51.24
C TRP A 182 -15.51 5.69 51.96
N GLU A 183 -15.64 5.80 53.28
CA GLU A 183 -16.61 5.05 54.08
C GLU A 183 -18.04 5.40 53.65
N LYS A 184 -18.40 6.68 53.62
CA LYS A 184 -19.72 7.15 53.18
C LYS A 184 -20.07 6.62 51.79
N LYS A 185 -19.14 6.74 50.84
CA LYS A 185 -19.33 6.22 49.48
C LYS A 185 -19.60 4.72 49.48
N ASN A 186 -18.85 3.95 50.26
CA ASN A 186 -19.00 2.49 50.27
C ASN A 186 -20.24 2.01 51.05
N VAL A 187 -20.71 2.77 52.03
CA VAL A 187 -22.01 2.54 52.67
C VAL A 187 -23.15 2.75 51.68
N LEU A 188 -23.09 3.78 50.83
CA LEU A 188 -24.07 3.97 49.75
C LEU A 188 -24.02 2.84 48.74
N LEU A 189 -22.84 2.42 48.30
CA LEU A 189 -22.68 1.28 47.38
C LEU A 189 -23.26 -0.01 47.97
N LEU A 190 -23.06 -0.25 49.26
CA LEU A 190 -23.65 -1.37 50.00
C LEU A 190 -25.19 -1.29 50.02
N GLN A 191 -25.77 -0.11 50.24
CA GLN A 191 -27.22 0.10 50.21
C GLN A 191 -27.82 -0.13 48.82
N ASP A 192 -27.09 0.25 47.77
CA ASP A 192 -27.47 0.05 46.37
C ASP A 192 -27.23 -1.39 45.86
N GLY A 193 -26.75 -2.31 46.70
CA GLY A 193 -26.43 -3.68 46.31
C GLY A 193 -25.24 -3.80 45.36
N ARG A 194 -24.38 -2.78 45.28
CA ARG A 194 -23.19 -2.76 44.43
C ARG A 194 -21.96 -3.24 45.19
N ARG A 195 -20.89 -3.59 44.46
CA ARG A 195 -19.59 -3.92 45.06
C ARG A 195 -19.10 -2.74 45.93
N HIS A 196 -18.77 -3.02 47.18
CA HIS A 196 -18.21 -2.06 48.15
C HIS A 196 -16.90 -2.61 48.74
N GLY A 197 -16.09 -1.72 49.31
CA GLY A 197 -14.83 -2.01 49.98
C GLY A 197 -14.90 -2.16 51.51
N LEU A 198 -16.09 -2.01 52.12
CA LEU A 198 -16.24 -2.08 53.58
C LEU A 198 -15.78 -3.45 54.15
N PRO A 199 -15.07 -3.46 55.30
CA PRO A 199 -14.79 -4.66 56.07
C PRO A 199 -16.04 -5.46 56.46
N ALA A 200 -15.91 -6.77 56.67
CA ALA A 200 -17.04 -7.63 57.05
C ALA A 200 -17.61 -7.31 58.44
N GLU A 201 -16.76 -6.78 59.32
CA GLU A 201 -17.05 -6.34 60.68
C GLU A 201 -17.59 -4.90 60.75
N HIS A 202 -17.70 -4.21 59.61
CA HIS A 202 -18.19 -2.84 59.57
C HIS A 202 -19.67 -2.79 60.02
N PRO A 203 -20.09 -1.84 60.88
CA PRO A 203 -21.46 -1.77 61.40
C PRO A 203 -22.55 -1.81 60.32
N ALA A 204 -22.36 -1.07 59.22
CA ALA A 204 -23.30 -1.08 58.09
C ALA A 204 -23.43 -2.46 57.41
N VAL A 205 -22.33 -3.23 57.30
CA VAL A 205 -22.32 -4.57 56.72
C VAL A 205 -23.00 -5.57 57.67
N LEU A 206 -22.72 -5.46 58.97
CA LEU A 206 -23.36 -6.28 60.00
C LEU A 206 -24.87 -6.03 60.08
N ALA A 207 -25.31 -4.76 59.99
CA ALA A 207 -26.71 -4.38 60.04
C ALA A 207 -27.54 -4.93 58.85
N GLN A 208 -26.91 -5.12 57.69
CA GLN A 208 -27.57 -5.75 56.54
C GLN A 208 -27.69 -7.27 56.66
N ARG A 209 -26.75 -7.96 57.33
CA ARG A 209 -26.80 -9.43 57.52
C ARG A 209 -27.91 -9.90 58.47
N ILE A 210 -28.42 -8.99 59.30
CA ILE A 210 -29.46 -9.28 60.30
C ILE A 210 -30.87 -9.05 59.70
N ARG A 211 -30.97 -8.43 58.51
CA ARG A 211 -32.22 -8.28 57.75
C ARG A 211 -32.38 -9.41 56.74
#